data_AF-A0A7Z2ZWW2-F1
#
_entry.id   AF-A0A7Z2ZWW2-F1
#
_cell.length_a   1.000
_cell.length_b   1.000
_cell.length_c   1.000
_cell.angle_alpha   90.00
_cell.angle_beta   90.00
_cell.angle_gamma   90.00
#
_symmetry.space_group_name_H-M   'P 1'
#
loop_
_entity.id
_entity.type
_entity.pdbx_description
1 polymer ?
#
loop_
_entity_poly.entity_id
_entity_poly.type
_entity_poly.pdbx_seq_one_letter_code
_entity_poly.pdbx_strand_id
1 'polypeptide(L)'
;MPGFTRAINAILASMRGEDERDFSMTQTVLSDPVLTQKVLRLANSGMYSAFGQRVNTVSKALLVLGTEAIGHLALGLKLIEELGKSTPDSLQAHIEMEKAVLAGMVAQQVALASASRDPEEAVVCSILHSLGRMMVTFYLPEQWAGLQQADSGADAAAADRLGLSLEQIGRATAEHWGLPRNLIAGMHSIEPGERGEGFGHDDWLAALGTMSTRCAESLWNDDEAGAERVRELAAGFAPLLGVAPDGILGAVEKARLEAAADLSIAPLAQSSEKRALETKNGAARLREAGNKILADGVADMRDAAAGATPGQMMSMALETAYRGLSFTRAFGFLRNRRDGRYSARIGLGEGAKAMLPRLTFGDAFQSDVFFAALGSDHVIFIENARDPKFAAKLPGWWKGTLAEGRCFVIIPLCTHGEPVGFLYGDWDESFPSVFLNQAEFALLNELRALVVGTVDRRQAAETAQVRS
;
A
#
# COMPACT_ATOMS: atom_id res chain seq x y z
N MET A 1 20.23 -13.46 -0.68
CA MET A 1 19.28 -13.94 -1.71
C MET A 1 20.05 -14.74 -2.77
N PRO A 2 20.10 -16.09 -2.68
CA PRO A 2 21.04 -16.90 -3.47
C PRO A 2 20.81 -16.90 -5.00
N GLY A 3 19.57 -16.66 -5.45
CA GLY A 3 19.24 -16.53 -6.88
C GLY A 3 19.77 -15.23 -7.47
N PHE A 4 19.55 -14.13 -6.76
CA PHE A 4 20.04 -12.80 -7.12
C PHE A 4 21.56 -12.70 -7.22
N THR A 5 22.27 -13.20 -6.20
CA THR A 5 23.74 -13.16 -6.18
C THR A 5 24.35 -13.93 -7.36
N ARG A 6 23.72 -15.02 -7.81
CA ARG A 6 24.16 -15.73 -9.03
C ARG A 6 23.95 -14.90 -10.30
N ALA A 7 22.81 -14.22 -10.43
CA ALA A 7 22.52 -13.37 -11.59
C ALA A 7 23.45 -12.14 -11.65
N ILE A 8 23.72 -11.49 -10.51
CA ILE A 8 24.71 -10.42 -10.39
C ILE A 8 26.09 -10.92 -10.82
N ASN A 9 26.56 -12.03 -10.23
CA ASN A 9 27.88 -12.55 -10.53
C ASN A 9 28.07 -12.89 -12.01
N ALA A 10 27.01 -13.39 -12.68
CA ALA A 10 27.04 -13.62 -14.12
C ALA A 10 27.17 -12.33 -14.94
N ILE A 11 26.46 -11.26 -14.58
CA ILE A 11 26.57 -9.95 -15.23
C ILE A 11 27.98 -9.38 -15.00
N LEU A 12 28.49 -9.46 -13.77
CA LEU A 12 29.80 -8.94 -13.39
C LEU A 12 30.97 -9.70 -14.05
N ALA A 13 30.88 -11.03 -14.18
CA ALA A 13 31.86 -11.82 -14.91
C ALA A 13 31.96 -11.37 -16.38
N SER A 14 30.80 -11.14 -17.01
CA SER A 14 30.75 -10.65 -18.39
C SER A 14 31.30 -9.22 -18.54
N MET A 15 31.07 -8.34 -17.55
CA MET A 15 31.68 -6.99 -17.53
C MET A 15 33.20 -7.03 -17.41
N ARG A 16 33.77 -8.01 -16.68
CA ARG A 16 35.22 -8.18 -16.50
C ARG A 16 35.94 -8.78 -17.72
N GLY A 17 35.20 -9.11 -18.78
CA GLY A 17 35.76 -9.77 -19.97
C GLY A 17 36.12 -11.24 -19.73
N GLU A 18 35.63 -11.84 -18.63
CA GLU A 18 35.70 -13.26 -18.39
C GLU A 18 34.62 -13.94 -19.26
N ASP A 19 34.85 -13.96 -20.59
CA ASP A 19 34.08 -14.78 -21.55
C ASP A 19 34.42 -16.26 -21.26
N GLU A 20 33.87 -16.82 -20.16
CA GLU A 20 33.71 -18.25 -20.09
C GLU A 20 32.79 -18.66 -21.25
N ARG A 21 33.16 -19.72 -21.98
CA ARG A 21 32.48 -20.19 -23.20
C ARG A 21 30.96 -20.40 -23.08
N ASP A 22 30.41 -20.36 -21.87
CA ASP A 22 28.98 -20.51 -21.55
C ASP A 22 28.22 -19.20 -21.25
N PHE A 23 28.87 -18.02 -21.11
CA PHE A 23 28.20 -16.76 -20.75
C PHE A 23 28.56 -15.58 -21.67
N SER A 24 27.67 -15.23 -22.59
CA SER A 24 27.80 -14.04 -23.46
C SER A 24 26.86 -12.92 -22.99
N MET A 25 27.36 -11.68 -22.83
CA MET A 25 26.54 -10.48 -22.58
C MET A 25 25.37 -10.38 -23.58
N THR A 26 25.62 -10.75 -24.84
CA THR A 26 24.61 -10.78 -25.89
C THR A 26 23.47 -11.74 -25.53
N GLN A 27 23.78 -12.91 -24.99
CA GLN A 27 22.79 -13.93 -24.61
C GLN A 27 22.01 -13.51 -23.36
N THR A 28 22.68 -12.89 -22.38
CA THR A 28 22.01 -12.32 -21.20
C THR A 28 21.00 -11.26 -21.61
N VAL A 29 21.39 -10.32 -22.48
CA VAL A 29 20.48 -9.28 -22.98
C VAL A 29 19.34 -9.90 -23.79
N LEU A 30 19.62 -10.82 -24.73
CA LEU A 30 18.60 -11.46 -25.57
C LEU A 30 17.64 -12.37 -24.79
N SER A 31 18.06 -12.91 -23.64
CA SER A 31 17.20 -13.74 -22.78
C SER A 31 16.12 -12.93 -22.05
N ASP A 32 16.29 -11.61 -21.98
CA ASP A 32 15.39 -10.69 -21.30
C ASP A 32 14.86 -9.64 -22.30
N PRO A 33 13.60 -9.76 -22.77
CA PRO A 33 13.01 -8.85 -23.74
C PRO A 33 12.98 -7.39 -23.27
N VAL A 34 12.84 -7.15 -21.96
CA VAL A 34 12.79 -5.79 -21.38
C VAL A 34 14.17 -5.16 -21.43
N LEU A 35 15.20 -5.91 -21.04
CA LEU A 35 16.60 -5.48 -21.14
C LEU A 35 17.00 -5.23 -22.60
N THR A 36 16.64 -6.13 -23.52
CA THR A 36 16.88 -5.96 -24.97
C THR A 36 16.29 -4.64 -25.47
N GLN A 37 15.05 -4.34 -25.12
CA GLN A 37 14.39 -3.12 -25.56
C GLN A 37 15.03 -1.86 -24.97
N LYS A 38 15.42 -1.87 -23.69
CA LYS A 38 16.10 -0.73 -23.05
C LYS A 38 17.49 -0.49 -23.65
N VAL A 39 18.27 -1.54 -23.89
CA VAL A 39 19.58 -1.46 -24.55
C VAL A 39 19.46 -0.88 -25.96
N LEU A 40 18.51 -1.37 -26.77
CA LEU A 40 18.28 -0.84 -28.12
C LEU A 40 17.80 0.62 -28.10
N ARG A 41 16.94 0.99 -27.15
CA ARG A 41 16.47 2.37 -27.01
C ARG A 41 17.62 3.31 -26.65
N LEU A 42 18.47 2.91 -25.72
CA LEU A 42 19.63 3.69 -25.31
C LEU A 42 20.65 3.87 -26.45
N ALA A 43 20.96 2.80 -27.18
CA ALA A 43 21.86 2.84 -28.33
C ALA A 43 21.36 3.77 -29.46
N ASN A 44 20.06 4.07 -29.49
CA ASN A 44 19.45 5.00 -30.44
C ASN A 44 19.14 6.38 -29.84
N SER A 45 19.52 6.65 -28.59
CA SER A 45 19.28 7.93 -27.93
C SER A 45 20.17 9.04 -28.49
N GLY A 46 19.80 10.30 -28.26
CA GLY A 46 20.51 11.47 -28.81
C GLY A 46 22.02 11.48 -28.53
N MET A 47 22.42 11.01 -27.34
CA MET A 47 23.83 10.90 -26.92
C MET A 47 24.65 9.91 -27.76
N TYR A 48 24.06 8.77 -28.14
CA TYR A 48 24.74 7.67 -28.85
C TYR A 48 24.42 7.64 -30.36
N SER A 49 23.47 8.46 -30.81
CA SER A 49 23.03 8.54 -32.22
C SER A 49 24.07 9.14 -33.19
N ALA A 50 25.16 9.72 -32.67
CA ALA A 50 26.25 10.32 -33.45
C ALA A 50 26.95 9.34 -34.41
N PHE A 51 26.78 8.02 -34.22
CA PHE A 51 27.30 6.96 -35.10
C PHE A 51 26.47 6.73 -36.38
N GLY A 52 25.47 7.58 -36.67
CA GLY A 52 24.93 7.77 -38.03
C GLY A 52 23.98 6.69 -38.57
N GLN A 53 23.73 5.60 -37.83
CA GLN A 53 22.73 4.60 -38.21
C GLN A 53 21.93 4.08 -37.03
N ARG A 54 20.62 3.87 -37.24
CA ARG A 54 19.77 3.17 -36.26
C ARG A 54 20.38 1.81 -35.89
N VAL A 55 20.47 1.57 -34.59
CA VAL A 55 20.95 0.32 -33.98
C VAL A 55 19.74 -0.59 -33.78
N ASN A 56 19.73 -1.75 -34.43
CA ASN A 56 18.61 -2.70 -34.42
C ASN A 56 18.98 -4.09 -33.89
N THR A 57 20.24 -4.32 -33.51
CA THR A 57 20.72 -5.59 -32.96
C THR A 57 21.49 -5.37 -31.66
N VAL A 58 21.42 -6.35 -30.76
CA VAL A 58 22.13 -6.31 -29.46
C VAL A 58 23.65 -6.25 -29.67
N SER A 59 24.20 -7.01 -30.62
CA SER A 59 25.64 -6.97 -30.91
C SER A 59 26.11 -5.60 -31.39
N LYS A 60 25.30 -4.88 -32.18
CA LYS A 60 25.62 -3.51 -32.62
C LYS A 60 25.46 -2.52 -31.47
N ALA A 61 24.48 -2.72 -30.58
CA ALA A 61 24.34 -1.92 -29.37
C ALA A 61 25.54 -2.11 -28.43
N LEU A 62 26.06 -3.33 -28.30
CA LEU A 62 27.26 -3.64 -27.50
C LEU A 62 28.51 -2.93 -28.04
N LEU A 63 28.64 -2.78 -29.36
CA LEU A 63 29.74 -2.02 -29.97
C LEU A 63 29.63 -0.50 -29.75
N VAL A 64 28.40 0.03 -29.68
CA VAL A 64 28.14 1.48 -29.55
C VAL A 64 28.15 1.92 -28.08
N LEU A 65 27.60 1.10 -27.19
CA LEU A 65 27.45 1.40 -25.76
C LEU A 65 28.59 0.85 -24.90
N GLY A 66 29.24 -0.24 -25.33
CA GLY A 66 30.19 -0.98 -24.51
C GLY A 66 29.52 -2.00 -23.57
N THR A 67 30.34 -2.90 -23.03
CA THR A 67 29.92 -3.94 -22.08
C THR A 67 29.57 -3.37 -20.71
N GLU A 68 30.24 -2.29 -20.29
CA GLU A 68 30.01 -1.66 -18.98
C GLU A 68 28.63 -1.02 -18.88
N ALA A 69 28.25 -0.16 -19.83
CA ALA A 69 26.94 0.49 -19.84
C ALA A 69 25.79 -0.54 -19.87
N ILE A 70 25.92 -1.60 -20.67
CA ILE A 70 24.92 -2.68 -20.73
C ILE A 70 24.91 -3.49 -19.43
N GLY A 71 26.07 -3.73 -18.82
CA GLY A 71 26.19 -4.38 -17.51
C GLY A 71 25.48 -3.59 -16.41
N HIS A 72 25.65 -2.28 -16.37
CA HIS A 72 24.95 -1.41 -15.41
C HIS A 72 23.43 -1.39 -15.65
N LEU A 73 22.96 -1.34 -16.90
CA LEU A 73 21.51 -1.47 -17.19
C LEU A 73 20.95 -2.81 -16.74
N ALA A 74 21.66 -3.90 -17.01
CA ALA A 74 21.26 -5.23 -16.60
C ALA A 74 21.22 -5.35 -15.06
N LEU A 75 22.22 -4.80 -14.38
CA LEU A 75 22.30 -4.77 -12.93
C LEU A 75 21.16 -3.95 -12.33
N GLY A 76 20.90 -2.75 -12.84
CA GLY A 76 19.79 -1.89 -12.40
C GLY A 76 18.43 -2.57 -12.58
N LEU A 77 18.19 -3.20 -13.73
CA LEU A 77 16.95 -3.93 -13.99
C LEU A 77 16.78 -5.13 -13.04
N LYS A 78 17.85 -5.92 -12.82
CA LYS A 78 17.78 -7.07 -11.91
C LYS A 78 17.62 -6.64 -10.45
N LEU A 79 18.22 -5.53 -10.03
CA LEU A 79 17.97 -4.92 -8.72
C LEU A 79 16.48 -4.62 -8.55
N ILE A 80 15.87 -3.92 -9.51
CA ILE A 80 14.44 -3.58 -9.47
C ILE A 80 13.57 -4.84 -9.44
N GLU A 81 13.86 -5.84 -10.29
CA GLU A 81 13.11 -7.09 -10.32
C GLU A 81 13.21 -7.89 -9.01
N GLU A 82 14.41 -8.05 -8.46
CA GLU A 82 14.60 -8.88 -7.26
C GLU A 82 14.00 -8.21 -6.03
N LEU A 83 14.25 -6.91 -5.87
CA LEU A 83 13.66 -6.14 -4.80
C LEU A 83 12.12 -6.12 -4.96
N GLY A 84 11.60 -6.16 -6.19
CA GLY A 84 10.17 -6.30 -6.50
C GLY A 84 9.59 -7.68 -6.21
N LYS A 85 10.34 -8.78 -6.41
CA LYS A 85 9.92 -10.17 -6.10
C LYS A 85 9.91 -10.46 -4.60
N SER A 86 10.74 -9.76 -3.86
CA SER A 86 10.98 -9.96 -2.43
C SER A 86 10.06 -9.14 -1.54
N THR A 87 9.02 -8.53 -2.13
CA THR A 87 8.06 -7.65 -1.45
C THR A 87 7.33 -8.41 -0.34
N PRO A 88 7.51 -8.04 0.94
CA PRO A 88 6.45 -8.20 1.90
C PRO A 88 5.25 -7.42 1.40
N ASP A 89 4.10 -7.83 1.88
CA ASP A 89 2.80 -7.18 1.76
C ASP A 89 2.73 -5.73 2.35
N SER A 90 3.87 -5.08 2.57
CA SER A 90 4.06 -3.78 3.22
C SER A 90 4.10 -2.62 2.22
N LEU A 91 3.08 -1.78 2.28
CA LEU A 91 2.96 -0.52 1.52
C LEU A 91 4.22 0.35 1.59
N GLN A 92 4.86 0.41 2.76
CA GLN A 92 6.04 1.22 2.95
C GLN A 92 7.21 0.73 2.09
N ALA A 93 7.32 -0.57 1.86
CA ALA A 93 8.38 -1.14 1.01
C ALA A 93 8.17 -0.78 -0.47
N HIS A 94 6.91 -0.74 -0.91
CA HIS A 94 6.56 -0.28 -2.26
C HIS A 94 6.87 1.21 -2.45
N ILE A 95 6.56 2.05 -1.46
CA ILE A 95 6.86 3.48 -1.50
C ILE A 95 8.37 3.72 -1.60
N GLU A 96 9.17 3.06 -0.76
CA GLU A 96 10.63 3.25 -0.78
C GLU A 96 11.27 2.70 -2.05
N MET A 97 10.76 1.60 -2.60
CA MET A 97 11.16 1.12 -3.94
C MET A 97 10.89 2.17 -5.01
N GLU A 98 9.67 2.69 -5.03
CA GLU A 98 9.22 3.63 -6.05
C GLU A 98 10.01 4.95 -6.02
N LYS A 99 10.35 5.42 -4.82
CA LYS A 99 11.29 6.54 -4.64
C LYS A 99 12.69 6.20 -5.17
N ALA A 100 13.22 5.01 -4.90
CA ALA A 100 14.54 4.60 -5.38
C ALA A 100 14.59 4.55 -6.93
N VAL A 101 13.52 4.08 -7.57
CA VAL A 101 13.43 4.08 -9.03
C VAL A 101 13.32 5.49 -9.59
N LEU A 102 12.50 6.36 -8.98
CA LEU A 102 12.42 7.77 -9.37
C LEU A 102 13.77 8.47 -9.21
N ALA A 103 14.51 8.19 -8.14
CA ALA A 103 15.87 8.67 -7.93
C ALA A 103 16.80 8.21 -9.07
N GLY A 104 16.72 6.94 -9.47
CA GLY A 104 17.44 6.43 -10.65
C GLY A 104 17.11 7.19 -11.95
N MET A 105 15.84 7.55 -12.16
CA MET A 105 15.42 8.31 -13.34
C MET A 105 15.90 9.76 -13.31
N VAL A 106 15.83 10.42 -12.14
CA VAL A 106 16.38 11.77 -11.95
C VAL A 106 17.89 11.75 -12.22
N ALA A 107 18.60 10.79 -11.63
CA ALA A 107 20.03 10.62 -11.84
C ALA A 107 20.38 10.42 -13.31
N GLN A 108 19.60 9.60 -14.02
CA GLN A 108 19.77 9.39 -15.46
C GLN A 108 19.68 10.71 -16.23
N GLN A 109 18.62 11.49 -16.02
CA GLN A 109 18.38 12.72 -16.78
C GLN A 109 19.44 13.78 -16.47
N VAL A 110 19.88 13.86 -15.21
CA VAL A 110 20.93 14.80 -14.80
C VAL A 110 22.31 14.36 -15.33
N ALA A 111 22.60 13.05 -15.31
CA ALA A 111 23.83 12.52 -15.91
C ALA A 111 23.88 12.77 -17.41
N LEU A 112 22.76 12.60 -18.14
CA LEU A 112 22.65 12.92 -19.57
C LEU A 112 22.83 14.41 -19.87
N ALA A 113 22.48 15.30 -18.92
CA ALA A 113 22.70 16.74 -19.02
C ALA A 113 24.12 17.17 -18.61
N SER A 114 24.89 16.26 -18.01
CA SER A 114 26.29 16.47 -17.63
C SER A 114 27.24 16.06 -18.75
N ALA A 115 28.50 16.47 -18.64
CA ALA A 115 29.57 16.01 -19.54
C ALA A 115 30.11 14.60 -19.17
N SER A 116 29.47 13.90 -18.21
CA SER A 116 29.89 12.58 -17.75
C SER A 116 29.63 11.48 -18.77
N ARG A 117 30.42 10.42 -18.73
CA ARG A 117 30.45 9.36 -19.76
C ARG A 117 29.52 8.19 -19.49
N ASP A 118 29.11 7.98 -18.24
CA ASP A 118 28.46 6.72 -17.83
C ASP A 118 27.15 6.96 -17.06
N PRO A 119 26.08 7.42 -17.74
CA PRO A 119 24.79 7.68 -17.09
C PRO A 119 24.17 6.39 -16.51
N GLU A 120 24.48 5.22 -17.05
CA GLU A 120 23.97 3.93 -16.57
C GLU A 120 24.51 3.58 -15.19
N GLU A 121 25.80 3.86 -14.94
CA GLU A 121 26.43 3.66 -13.63
C GLU A 121 25.78 4.58 -12.58
N ALA A 122 25.52 5.84 -12.95
CA ALA A 122 24.82 6.81 -12.11
C ALA A 122 23.40 6.37 -11.71
N VAL A 123 22.66 5.72 -12.63
CA VAL A 123 21.33 5.16 -12.31
C VAL A 123 21.45 4.07 -11.24
N VAL A 124 22.36 3.12 -11.45
CA VAL A 124 22.55 2.01 -10.50
C VAL A 124 22.98 2.54 -9.14
N CYS A 125 23.96 3.44 -9.12
CA CYS A 125 24.46 4.04 -7.88
C CYS A 125 23.35 4.77 -7.11
N SER A 126 22.48 5.49 -7.82
CA SER A 126 21.34 6.20 -7.21
C SER A 126 20.29 5.26 -6.62
N ILE A 127 19.98 4.15 -7.29
CA ILE A 127 19.09 3.11 -6.73
C ILE A 127 19.72 2.47 -5.48
N LEU A 128 21.02 2.19 -5.53
CA LEU A 128 21.76 1.61 -4.41
C LEU A 128 21.85 2.55 -3.21
N HIS A 129 21.80 3.87 -3.41
CA HIS A 129 21.75 4.86 -2.33
C HIS A 129 20.56 4.62 -1.39
N SER A 130 19.42 4.20 -1.95
CA SER A 130 18.23 3.82 -1.16
C SER A 130 18.23 2.37 -0.67
N LEU A 131 19.28 1.57 -0.94
CA LEU A 131 19.30 0.13 -0.62
C LEU A 131 19.14 -0.13 0.88
N GLY A 132 19.76 0.68 1.74
CA GLY A 132 19.63 0.54 3.19
C GLY A 132 18.19 0.69 3.69
N ARG A 133 17.53 1.76 3.23
CA ARG A 133 16.10 2.03 3.52
C ARG A 133 15.22 0.91 3.03
N MET A 134 15.45 0.45 1.79
CA MET A 134 14.76 -0.70 1.24
C MET A 134 14.96 -1.91 2.16
N MET A 135 16.19 -2.31 2.46
CA MET A 135 16.47 -3.50 3.30
C MET A 135 15.76 -3.44 4.67
N VAL A 136 15.76 -2.30 5.34
CA VAL A 136 15.05 -2.14 6.61
C VAL A 136 13.53 -2.20 6.42
N THR A 137 13.00 -1.58 5.37
CA THR A 137 11.56 -1.60 5.10
C THR A 137 11.04 -2.98 4.67
N PHE A 138 11.85 -3.74 3.92
CA PHE A 138 11.54 -5.09 3.46
C PHE A 138 11.65 -6.12 4.60
N TYR A 139 12.68 -6.05 5.43
CA TYR A 139 12.98 -7.13 6.38
C TYR A 139 12.74 -6.78 7.85
N LEU A 140 12.63 -5.51 8.19
CA LEU A 140 12.47 -4.99 9.55
C LEU A 140 11.32 -3.95 9.64
N PRO A 141 10.09 -4.31 9.22
CA PRO A 141 8.99 -3.35 9.07
C PRO A 141 8.56 -2.69 10.40
N GLU A 142 8.64 -3.40 11.52
CA GLU A 142 8.32 -2.85 12.84
C GLU A 142 9.33 -1.77 13.24
N GLN A 143 10.62 -2.02 12.99
CA GLN A 143 11.70 -1.09 13.25
C GLN A 143 11.59 0.14 12.33
N TRP A 144 11.25 -0.07 11.05
CA TRP A 144 11.00 1.00 10.09
C TRP A 144 9.83 1.91 10.52
N ALA A 145 8.73 1.33 11.02
CA ALA A 145 7.62 2.10 11.57
C ALA A 145 8.05 2.93 12.79
N GLY A 146 8.91 2.37 13.65
CA GLY A 146 9.53 3.10 14.74
C GLY A 146 10.37 4.27 14.25
N LEU A 147 11.25 4.06 13.26
CA LEU A 147 12.13 5.09 12.71
C LEU A 147 11.35 6.28 12.13
N GLN A 148 10.22 6.03 11.45
CA GLN A 148 9.37 7.09 10.91
C GLN A 148 8.70 7.97 11.98
N GLN A 149 8.56 7.47 13.21
CA GLN A 149 8.00 8.25 14.32
C GLN A 149 9.04 9.11 15.05
N ALA A 150 10.30 9.11 14.61
CA ALA A 150 11.33 9.94 15.21
C ALA A 150 11.30 11.37 14.66
N ASP A 151 11.34 12.38 15.54
CA ASP A 151 11.34 13.80 15.16
C ASP A 151 12.57 14.20 14.31
N SER A 152 13.68 13.46 14.41
CA SER A 152 14.91 13.68 13.65
C SER A 152 14.86 13.12 12.21
N GLY A 153 13.81 12.38 11.86
CA GLY A 153 13.70 11.66 10.58
C GLY A 153 14.31 10.25 10.64
N ALA A 154 13.83 9.38 9.73
CA ALA A 154 14.15 7.95 9.76
C ALA A 154 15.66 7.64 9.64
N ASP A 155 16.37 8.38 8.78
CA ASP A 155 17.81 8.16 8.53
C ASP A 155 18.68 8.53 9.72
N ALA A 156 18.40 9.68 10.34
CA ALA A 156 19.12 10.14 11.51
C ALA A 156 18.86 9.23 12.72
N ALA A 157 17.63 8.74 12.88
CA ALA A 157 17.25 7.86 13.97
C ALA A 157 17.81 6.43 13.83
N ALA A 158 18.23 6.02 12.62
CA ALA A 158 18.66 4.65 12.36
C ALA A 158 19.91 4.26 13.17
N ALA A 159 20.91 5.13 13.21
CA ALA A 159 22.15 4.86 13.97
C ALA A 159 21.86 4.61 15.45
N ASP A 160 20.98 5.42 16.06
CA ASP A 160 20.65 5.33 17.47
C ASP A 160 19.74 4.13 17.80
N ARG A 161 18.80 3.79 16.91
CA ARG A 161 17.79 2.74 17.17
C ARG A 161 18.17 1.35 16.67
N LEU A 162 18.97 1.27 15.60
CA LEU A 162 19.42 0.00 15.01
C LEU A 162 20.89 -0.31 15.32
N GLY A 163 21.65 0.66 15.82
CA GLY A 163 23.11 0.55 16.02
C GLY A 163 23.93 0.70 14.73
N LEU A 164 23.26 0.90 13.58
CA LEU A 164 23.85 1.10 12.26
C LEU A 164 23.03 2.13 11.50
N SER A 165 23.68 2.98 10.71
CA SER A 165 22.98 3.86 9.77
C SER A 165 22.40 3.07 8.60
N LEU A 166 21.37 3.60 7.95
CA LEU A 166 20.81 2.97 6.75
C LEU A 166 21.85 2.87 5.64
N GLU A 167 22.71 3.87 5.49
CA GLU A 167 23.85 3.82 4.56
C GLU A 167 24.75 2.61 4.84
N GLN A 168 25.12 2.38 6.10
CA GLN A 168 25.96 1.23 6.50
C GLN A 168 25.28 -0.11 6.18
N ILE A 169 23.97 -0.22 6.42
CA ILE A 169 23.18 -1.40 6.07
C ILE A 169 23.19 -1.64 4.56
N GLY A 170 22.99 -0.58 3.76
CA GLY A 170 23.03 -0.64 2.30
C GLY A 170 24.39 -1.11 1.80
N ARG A 171 25.48 -0.49 2.26
CA ARG A 171 26.85 -0.82 1.86
C ARG A 171 27.24 -2.25 2.24
N ALA A 172 26.94 -2.69 3.46
CA ALA A 172 27.19 -4.06 3.89
C ALA A 172 26.41 -5.08 3.04
N THR A 173 25.19 -4.73 2.63
CA THR A 173 24.38 -5.56 1.73
C THR A 173 25.00 -5.64 0.34
N ALA A 174 25.44 -4.51 -0.22
CA ALA A 174 26.12 -4.43 -1.51
C ALA A 174 27.43 -5.22 -1.54
N GLU A 175 28.23 -5.14 -0.47
CA GLU A 175 29.45 -5.93 -0.29
C GLU A 175 29.14 -7.43 -0.25
N HIS A 176 28.12 -7.83 0.50
CA HIS A 176 27.69 -9.22 0.59
C HIS A 176 27.21 -9.78 -0.76
N TRP A 177 26.62 -8.93 -1.62
CA TRP A 177 26.22 -9.29 -2.97
C TRP A 177 27.37 -9.30 -3.98
N GLY A 178 28.57 -8.87 -3.60
CA GLY A 178 29.74 -8.85 -4.46
C GLY A 178 29.73 -7.72 -5.50
N LEU A 179 29.03 -6.62 -5.22
CA LEU A 179 28.95 -5.49 -6.16
C LEU A 179 30.34 -4.84 -6.40
N PRO A 180 30.56 -4.24 -7.58
CA PRO A 180 31.77 -3.50 -7.91
C PRO A 180 32.14 -2.44 -6.87
N ARG A 181 33.44 -2.28 -6.60
CA ARG A 181 33.94 -1.35 -5.57
C ARG A 181 33.62 0.11 -5.86
N ASN A 182 33.61 0.52 -7.13
CA ASN A 182 33.18 1.85 -7.59
C ASN A 182 31.72 2.13 -7.21
N LEU A 183 30.82 1.16 -7.43
CA LEU A 183 29.42 1.32 -7.03
C LEU A 183 29.28 1.42 -5.50
N ILE A 184 30.00 0.59 -4.75
CA ILE A 184 29.97 0.63 -3.28
C ILE A 184 30.56 1.95 -2.75
N ALA A 185 31.61 2.48 -3.40
CA ALA A 185 32.22 3.75 -3.06
C ALA A 185 31.23 4.91 -3.25
N GLY A 186 30.43 4.90 -4.32
CA GLY A 186 29.41 5.92 -4.60
C GLY A 186 28.14 5.87 -3.73
N MET A 187 27.98 4.87 -2.85
CA MET A 187 26.79 4.74 -1.99
C MET A 187 26.79 5.67 -0.77
N HIS A 188 27.84 6.46 -0.55
CA HIS A 188 27.91 7.36 0.60
C HIS A 188 27.16 8.68 0.36
N SER A 189 26.70 9.32 1.43
CA SER A 189 25.99 10.60 1.35
C SER A 189 26.96 11.79 1.31
N ILE A 190 26.70 12.75 0.41
CA ILE A 190 27.46 14.01 0.29
C ILE A 190 26.53 15.20 0.49
N GLU A 191 26.96 16.18 1.29
CA GLU A 191 26.24 17.46 1.43
C GLU A 191 26.52 18.41 0.26
N PRO A 192 25.54 19.26 -0.13
CA PRO A 192 25.71 20.22 -1.21
C PRO A 192 26.85 21.21 -0.93
N GLY A 193 27.56 21.62 -1.98
CA GLY A 193 28.72 22.51 -1.86
C GLY A 193 29.58 22.59 -3.11
N GLU A 194 30.81 23.07 -2.93
CA GLU A 194 31.81 23.19 -4.00
C GLU A 194 32.66 21.92 -4.12
N ARG A 195 33.24 21.69 -5.30
CA ARG A 195 34.16 20.57 -5.51
C ARG A 195 35.45 20.80 -4.72
N GLY A 196 35.73 19.91 -3.77
CA GLY A 196 36.98 19.91 -3.02
C GLY A 196 38.19 19.45 -3.85
N GLU A 197 39.40 19.62 -3.30
CA GLU A 197 40.60 19.00 -3.85
C GLU A 197 40.48 17.47 -3.83
N GLY A 198 40.70 16.83 -4.97
CA GLY A 198 40.60 15.37 -5.10
C GLY A 198 39.20 14.84 -5.43
N PHE A 199 38.22 15.71 -5.71
CA PHE A 199 36.87 15.32 -6.14
C PHE A 199 36.94 14.39 -7.37
N GLY A 200 36.62 13.12 -7.13
CA GLY A 200 36.70 12.05 -8.11
C GLY A 200 35.35 11.70 -8.73
N HIS A 201 35.37 10.64 -9.56
CA HIS A 201 34.15 10.07 -10.14
C HIS A 201 33.23 9.47 -9.07
N ASP A 202 33.80 8.79 -8.07
CA ASP A 202 33.04 8.19 -6.97
C ASP A 202 32.28 9.27 -6.15
N ASP A 203 32.90 10.44 -5.93
CA ASP A 203 32.25 11.57 -5.26
C ASP A 203 31.14 12.18 -6.14
N TRP A 204 31.34 12.21 -7.46
CA TRP A 204 30.31 12.65 -8.40
C TRP A 204 29.09 11.72 -8.38
N LEU A 205 29.32 10.40 -8.37
CA LEU A 205 28.26 9.40 -8.24
C LEU A 205 27.52 9.52 -6.90
N ALA A 206 28.25 9.74 -5.81
CA ALA A 206 27.67 9.95 -4.48
C ALA A 206 26.86 11.25 -4.38
N ALA A 207 27.35 12.35 -4.95
CA ALA A 207 26.63 13.62 -5.02
C ALA A 207 25.33 13.47 -5.84
N LEU A 208 25.40 12.79 -6.98
CA LEU A 208 24.24 12.54 -7.84
C LEU A 208 23.22 11.62 -7.18
N GLY A 209 23.66 10.53 -6.54
CA GLY A 209 22.82 9.60 -5.80
C GLY A 209 22.12 10.28 -4.62
N THR A 210 22.85 11.09 -3.85
CA THR A 210 22.30 11.83 -2.71
C THR A 210 21.24 12.83 -3.18
N MET A 211 21.55 13.66 -4.18
CA MET A 211 20.64 14.66 -4.73
C MET A 211 19.39 14.00 -5.32
N SER A 212 19.56 12.96 -6.12
CA SER A 212 18.45 12.28 -6.79
C SER A 212 17.51 11.61 -5.80
N THR A 213 18.04 11.02 -4.73
CA THR A 213 17.25 10.42 -3.64
C THR A 213 16.44 11.49 -2.89
N ARG A 214 17.09 12.60 -2.48
CA ARG A 214 16.41 13.72 -1.79
C ARG A 214 15.35 14.40 -2.68
N CYS A 215 15.61 14.51 -3.99
CA CYS A 215 14.64 14.99 -4.97
C CYS A 215 13.44 14.03 -5.08
N ALA A 216 13.67 12.73 -5.21
CA ALA A 216 12.59 11.73 -5.29
C ALA A 216 11.71 11.73 -4.03
N GLU A 217 12.30 11.89 -2.84
CA GLU A 217 11.55 12.06 -1.59
C GLU A 217 10.70 13.33 -1.57
N SER A 218 11.28 14.45 -2.01
CA SER A 218 10.59 15.74 -2.01
C SER A 218 9.45 15.80 -3.03
N LEU A 219 9.61 15.14 -4.19
CA LEU A 219 8.59 15.06 -5.24
C LEU A 219 7.43 14.13 -4.89
N TRP A 220 7.60 13.24 -3.90
CA TRP A 220 6.65 12.16 -3.64
C TRP A 220 5.23 12.65 -3.29
N ASN A 221 5.12 13.76 -2.56
CA ASN A 221 3.83 14.32 -2.16
C ASN A 221 3.22 15.29 -3.18
N ASP A 222 3.96 15.65 -4.23
CA ASP A 222 3.56 16.60 -5.27
C ASP A 222 3.03 17.93 -4.71
N ASP A 223 3.70 18.46 -3.68
CA ASP A 223 3.33 19.70 -3.00
C ASP A 223 4.32 20.85 -3.26
N GLU A 224 3.88 22.08 -2.98
CA GLU A 224 4.68 23.29 -3.22
C GLU A 224 5.96 23.32 -2.37
N ALA A 225 5.92 22.74 -1.16
CA ALA A 225 7.08 22.61 -0.29
C ALA A 225 8.14 21.66 -0.85
N GLY A 226 7.72 20.55 -1.47
CA GLY A 226 8.57 19.61 -2.18
C GLY A 226 9.21 20.24 -3.41
N ALA A 227 8.43 21.01 -4.18
CA ALA A 227 8.95 21.75 -5.32
C ALA A 227 10.01 22.81 -4.92
N GLU A 228 9.83 23.48 -3.78
CA GLU A 228 10.86 24.39 -3.24
C GLU A 228 12.12 23.64 -2.84
N ARG A 229 11.99 22.53 -2.08
CA ARG A 229 13.14 21.70 -1.70
C ARG A 229 13.93 21.20 -2.91
N VAL A 230 13.27 20.82 -3.99
CA VAL A 230 13.94 20.40 -5.23
C VAL A 230 14.74 21.55 -5.84
N ARG A 231 14.27 22.80 -5.77
CA ARG A 231 15.01 23.99 -6.23
C ARG A 231 16.24 24.26 -5.36
N GLU A 232 16.11 24.13 -4.05
CA GLU A 232 17.24 24.25 -3.12
C GLU A 232 18.31 23.17 -3.39
N LEU A 233 17.89 21.92 -3.57
CA LEU A 233 18.78 20.80 -3.90
C LEU A 233 19.48 21.00 -5.24
N ALA A 234 18.74 21.42 -6.27
CA ALA A 234 19.30 21.69 -7.60
C ALA A 234 20.37 22.80 -7.54
N ALA A 235 20.12 23.87 -6.78
CA ALA A 235 21.09 24.94 -6.59
C ALA A 235 22.33 24.48 -5.81
N GLY A 236 22.14 23.72 -4.72
CA GLY A 236 23.23 23.28 -3.86
C GLY A 236 24.15 22.23 -4.48
N PHE A 237 23.61 21.33 -5.32
CA PHE A 237 24.38 20.27 -5.97
C PHE A 237 24.92 20.65 -7.36
N ALA A 238 24.47 21.76 -7.95
CA ALA A 238 24.94 22.21 -9.26
C ALA A 238 26.47 22.27 -9.41
N PRO A 239 27.25 22.80 -8.44
CA PRO A 239 28.72 22.84 -8.57
C PRO A 239 29.36 21.45 -8.56
N LEU A 240 28.89 20.56 -7.69
CA LEU A 240 29.37 19.17 -7.62
C LEU A 240 29.09 18.42 -8.92
N LEU A 241 27.89 18.59 -9.48
CA LEU A 241 27.45 17.86 -10.67
C LEU A 241 27.96 18.46 -11.98
N GLY A 242 28.35 19.74 -11.97
CA GLY A 242 28.79 20.45 -13.18
C GLY A 242 27.64 20.72 -14.15
N VAL A 243 26.42 20.84 -13.63
CA VAL A 243 25.19 21.12 -14.38
C VAL A 243 24.55 22.36 -13.76
N ALA A 244 24.12 23.31 -14.59
CA ALA A 244 23.44 24.51 -14.09
C ALA A 244 22.14 24.14 -13.36
N PRO A 245 21.71 24.90 -12.32
CA PRO A 245 20.49 24.60 -11.57
C PRO A 245 19.25 24.41 -12.45
N ASP A 246 19.06 25.27 -13.45
CA ASP A 246 17.94 25.16 -14.41
C ASP A 246 18.00 23.87 -15.24
N GLY A 247 19.21 23.40 -15.55
CA GLY A 247 19.41 22.12 -16.24
C GLY A 247 19.02 20.94 -15.37
N ILE A 248 19.36 20.98 -14.07
CA ILE A 248 18.94 19.96 -13.09
C ILE A 248 17.43 19.97 -12.93
N LEU A 249 16.80 21.15 -12.79
CA LEU A 249 15.34 21.27 -12.68
C LEU A 249 14.63 20.73 -13.92
N GLY A 250 15.11 21.05 -15.12
CA GLY A 250 14.58 20.50 -16.36
C GLY A 250 14.73 18.98 -16.45
N ALA A 251 15.86 18.43 -15.98
CA ALA A 251 16.08 16.99 -15.92
C ALA A 251 15.15 16.29 -14.92
N VAL A 252 14.93 16.89 -13.75
CA VAL A 252 14.00 16.39 -12.74
C VAL A 252 12.56 16.36 -13.27
N GLU A 253 12.10 17.43 -13.92
CA GLU A 253 10.74 17.47 -14.50
C GLU A 253 10.59 16.44 -15.62
N LYS A 254 11.62 16.27 -16.47
CA LYS A 254 11.62 15.24 -17.51
C LYS A 254 11.55 13.84 -16.92
N ALA A 255 12.31 13.57 -15.85
CA ALA A 255 12.24 12.29 -15.12
C ALA A 255 10.84 12.06 -14.53
N ARG A 256 10.20 13.10 -13.97
CA ARG A 256 8.82 13.06 -13.46
C ARG A 256 7.81 12.70 -14.55
N LEU A 257 7.92 13.33 -15.72
CA LEU A 257 7.06 13.06 -16.88
C LEU A 257 7.27 11.64 -17.43
N GLU A 258 8.53 11.18 -17.53
CA GLU A 258 8.84 9.82 -17.97
C GLU A 258 8.34 8.77 -16.97
N ALA A 259 8.47 9.03 -15.67
CA ALA A 259 7.96 8.15 -14.61
C ALA A 259 6.43 8.08 -14.61
N ALA A 260 5.75 9.18 -14.93
CA ALA A 260 4.30 9.20 -15.10
C ALA A 260 3.83 8.45 -16.36
N ALA A 261 4.66 8.36 -17.40
CA ALA A 261 4.33 7.70 -18.67
C ALA A 261 4.63 6.19 -18.66
N ASP A 262 5.59 5.73 -17.85
CA ASP A 262 5.92 4.31 -17.71
C ASP A 262 4.99 3.66 -16.68
N LEU A 263 3.90 3.03 -17.16
CA LEU A 263 2.89 2.31 -16.35
C LEU A 263 3.47 1.18 -15.46
N SER A 264 4.71 0.75 -15.71
CA SER A 264 5.41 -0.24 -14.86
C SER A 264 6.24 0.39 -13.72
N ILE A 265 6.47 1.71 -13.81
CA ILE A 265 7.31 2.53 -12.92
C ILE A 265 6.50 3.76 -12.43
N ALA A 266 5.17 3.67 -12.35
CA ALA A 266 4.30 4.81 -12.07
C ALA A 266 3.91 4.93 -10.57
N PRO A 267 4.48 5.91 -9.84
CA PRO A 267 3.86 6.50 -8.65
C PRO A 267 3.24 7.89 -8.90
N LEU A 268 3.71 8.63 -9.91
CA LEU A 268 3.43 10.07 -10.02
C LEU A 268 2.06 10.41 -10.64
N ALA A 269 1.42 9.49 -11.37
CA ALA A 269 0.09 9.74 -11.95
C ALA A 269 -1.08 9.25 -11.09
N GLN A 270 -0.83 8.46 -10.04
CA GLN A 270 -1.88 7.74 -9.31
C GLN A 270 -1.75 7.82 -7.79
N SER A 271 -1.17 8.89 -7.22
CA SER A 271 -1.13 9.02 -5.75
C SER A 271 -2.53 9.06 -5.11
N SER A 272 -3.56 9.50 -5.82
CA SER A 272 -4.96 9.47 -5.38
C SER A 272 -5.68 8.16 -5.72
N GLU A 273 -5.50 7.63 -6.94
CA GLU A 273 -6.13 6.38 -7.39
C GLU A 273 -5.50 5.13 -6.75
N LYS A 274 -4.19 5.12 -6.53
CA LYS A 274 -3.45 4.04 -5.87
C LYS A 274 -3.69 4.05 -4.36
N ARG A 275 -3.83 5.22 -3.70
CA ARG A 275 -4.39 5.29 -2.33
C ARG A 275 -5.82 4.74 -2.25
N ALA A 276 -6.64 4.99 -3.27
CA ALA A 276 -7.99 4.43 -3.37
C ALA A 276 -7.98 2.92 -3.69
N LEU A 277 -6.95 2.40 -4.38
CA LEU A 277 -6.75 0.98 -4.68
C LEU A 277 -6.08 0.21 -3.53
N GLU A 278 -5.19 0.84 -2.76
CA GLU A 278 -4.51 0.32 -1.57
C GLU A 278 -5.47 0.25 -0.38
N THR A 279 -6.36 1.24 -0.25
CA THR A 279 -7.58 1.13 0.55
C THR A 279 -8.36 -0.13 0.17
N LYS A 280 -8.53 -0.41 -1.13
CA LYS A 280 -9.29 -1.58 -1.61
C LYS A 280 -8.54 -2.91 -1.41
N ASN A 281 -7.22 -2.96 -1.57
CA ASN A 281 -6.43 -4.19 -1.49
C ASN A 281 -6.08 -4.60 -0.04
N GLY A 282 -5.79 -3.63 0.84
CA GLY A 282 -5.69 -3.86 2.28
C GLY A 282 -7.05 -4.21 2.89
N ALA A 283 -8.12 -3.53 2.45
CA ALA A 283 -9.48 -3.96 2.78
C ALA A 283 -9.81 -5.34 2.20
N ALA A 284 -9.27 -5.75 1.05
CA ALA A 284 -9.53 -7.07 0.47
C ALA A 284 -8.92 -8.22 1.28
N ARG A 285 -7.65 -8.10 1.74
CA ARG A 285 -7.02 -9.11 2.61
C ARG A 285 -7.64 -9.16 4.01
N LEU A 286 -7.94 -8.01 4.61
CA LEU A 286 -8.69 -7.93 5.87
C LEU A 286 -10.12 -8.49 5.70
N ARG A 287 -10.75 -8.27 4.54
CA ARG A 287 -12.07 -8.83 4.22
C ARG A 287 -12.02 -10.33 3.98
N GLU A 288 -10.98 -10.88 3.37
CA GLU A 288 -10.89 -12.33 3.18
C GLU A 288 -10.76 -13.05 4.54
N ALA A 289 -9.94 -12.50 5.44
CA ALA A 289 -9.86 -12.96 6.83
C ALA A 289 -11.20 -12.75 7.58
N GLY A 290 -11.85 -11.60 7.40
CA GLY A 290 -13.16 -11.30 7.99
C GLY A 290 -14.29 -12.21 7.47
N ASN A 291 -14.30 -12.52 6.18
CA ASN A 291 -15.25 -13.44 5.54
C ASN A 291 -15.09 -14.85 6.10
N LYS A 292 -13.86 -15.28 6.36
CA LYS A 292 -13.60 -16.56 7.02
C LYS A 292 -14.16 -16.57 8.44
N ILE A 293 -13.93 -15.52 9.23
CA ILE A 293 -14.50 -15.38 10.58
C ILE A 293 -16.05 -15.38 10.54
N LEU A 294 -16.66 -14.67 9.58
CA LEU A 294 -18.11 -14.71 9.37
C LEU A 294 -18.60 -16.11 9.04
N ALA A 295 -17.96 -16.79 8.09
CA ALA A 295 -18.34 -18.12 7.64
C ALA A 295 -18.23 -19.17 8.76
N ASP A 296 -17.11 -19.15 9.49
CA ASP A 296 -16.86 -20.04 10.63
C ASP A 296 -17.89 -19.76 11.75
N GLY A 297 -18.14 -18.49 12.08
CA GLY A 297 -19.14 -18.15 13.09
C GLY A 297 -20.58 -18.51 12.70
N VAL A 298 -20.94 -18.40 11.41
CA VAL A 298 -22.24 -18.89 10.92
C VAL A 298 -22.32 -20.42 11.00
N ALA A 299 -21.23 -21.14 10.73
CA ALA A 299 -21.17 -22.59 10.93
C ALA A 299 -21.39 -22.96 12.41
N ASP A 300 -20.70 -22.30 13.34
CA ASP A 300 -20.88 -22.50 14.78
C ASP A 300 -22.33 -22.22 15.23
N MET A 301 -22.97 -21.19 14.66
CA MET A 301 -24.39 -20.90 14.90
C MET A 301 -25.31 -22.01 14.41
N ARG A 302 -25.04 -22.62 13.25
CA ARG A 302 -25.84 -23.75 12.74
C ARG A 302 -25.74 -24.94 13.68
N ASP A 303 -24.54 -25.25 14.17
CA ASP A 303 -24.31 -26.37 15.09
C ASP A 303 -24.99 -26.14 16.46
N ALA A 304 -24.97 -24.90 16.96
CA ALA A 304 -25.63 -24.53 18.19
C ALA A 304 -27.16 -24.39 18.07
N ALA A 305 -27.71 -24.33 16.85
CA ALA A 305 -29.11 -23.97 16.60
C ALA A 305 -30.11 -24.90 17.28
N ALA A 306 -29.78 -26.18 17.50
CA ALA A 306 -30.70 -27.14 18.13
C ALA A 306 -30.95 -26.85 19.63
N GLY A 307 -29.96 -26.30 20.34
CA GLY A 307 -30.00 -26.14 21.80
C GLY A 307 -29.93 -24.69 22.30
N ALA A 308 -29.55 -23.74 21.45
CA ALA A 308 -29.39 -22.34 21.84
C ALA A 308 -30.74 -21.64 22.09
N THR A 309 -30.77 -20.77 23.10
CA THR A 309 -31.88 -19.83 23.30
C THR A 309 -31.83 -18.69 22.27
N PRO A 310 -32.96 -18.01 21.98
CA PRO A 310 -32.95 -16.85 21.09
C PRO A 310 -31.96 -15.74 21.51
N GLY A 311 -31.80 -15.51 22.82
CA GLY A 311 -30.84 -14.55 23.34
C GLY A 311 -29.39 -14.98 23.09
N GLN A 312 -29.06 -16.25 23.26
CA GLN A 312 -27.72 -16.78 22.92
C GLN A 312 -27.45 -16.70 21.43
N MET A 313 -28.43 -17.09 20.59
CA MET A 313 -28.29 -17.02 19.13
C MET A 313 -28.09 -15.58 18.66
N MET A 314 -28.80 -14.61 19.28
CA MET A 314 -28.60 -13.19 19.01
C MET A 314 -27.22 -12.68 19.45
N SER A 315 -26.71 -13.13 20.60
CA SER A 315 -25.35 -12.79 21.04
C SER A 315 -24.28 -13.34 20.09
N MET A 316 -24.40 -14.61 19.69
CA MET A 316 -23.49 -15.25 18.72
C MET A 316 -23.52 -14.50 17.40
N ALA A 317 -24.71 -14.23 16.87
CA ALA A 317 -24.92 -13.44 15.66
C ALA A 317 -24.24 -12.07 15.72
N LEU A 318 -24.45 -11.33 16.82
CA LEU A 318 -23.86 -10.00 16.98
C LEU A 318 -22.33 -10.07 17.07
N GLU A 319 -21.78 -11.07 17.76
CA GLU A 319 -20.33 -11.26 17.90
C GLU A 319 -19.68 -11.71 16.58
N THR A 320 -20.29 -12.65 15.87
CA THR A 320 -19.85 -13.10 14.54
C THR A 320 -19.80 -11.93 13.57
N ALA A 321 -20.86 -11.13 13.51
CA ALA A 321 -20.89 -9.94 12.66
C ALA A 321 -19.86 -8.89 13.11
N TYR A 322 -19.75 -8.63 14.42
CA TYR A 322 -18.77 -7.68 14.98
C TYR A 322 -17.33 -8.03 14.61
N ARG A 323 -16.91 -9.27 14.83
CA ARG A 323 -15.54 -9.71 14.52
C ARG A 323 -15.32 -9.83 13.02
N GLY A 324 -16.26 -10.45 12.32
CA GLY A 324 -16.10 -10.77 10.90
C GLY A 324 -16.18 -9.56 9.98
N LEU A 325 -16.92 -8.52 10.36
CA LEU A 325 -16.97 -7.25 9.64
C LEU A 325 -16.11 -6.15 10.28
N SER A 326 -15.45 -6.44 11.39
CA SER A 326 -14.63 -5.47 12.15
C SER A 326 -15.39 -4.19 12.49
N PHE A 327 -16.61 -4.31 13.02
CA PHE A 327 -17.38 -3.14 13.44
C PHE A 327 -16.63 -2.37 14.54
N THR A 328 -16.70 -1.04 14.50
CA THR A 328 -16.29 -0.18 15.63
C THR A 328 -17.21 -0.47 16.82
N ARG A 329 -18.53 -0.50 16.57
CA ARG A 329 -19.53 -0.85 17.58
C ARG A 329 -20.66 -1.67 16.96
N ALA A 330 -21.28 -2.52 17.77
CA ALA A 330 -22.42 -3.30 17.35
C ALA A 330 -23.46 -3.41 18.47
N PHE A 331 -24.74 -3.38 18.10
CA PHE A 331 -25.86 -3.42 19.04
C PHE A 331 -26.94 -4.40 18.58
N GLY A 332 -27.49 -5.15 19.53
CA GLY A 332 -28.66 -5.98 19.31
C GLY A 332 -29.90 -5.35 19.91
N PHE A 333 -30.88 -4.98 19.08
CA PHE A 333 -32.14 -4.36 19.48
C PHE A 333 -33.28 -5.39 19.51
N LEU A 334 -34.09 -5.32 20.56
CA LEU A 334 -35.31 -6.12 20.70
C LEU A 334 -36.53 -5.21 20.83
N ARG A 335 -37.62 -5.62 20.19
CA ARG A 335 -38.94 -5.00 20.32
C ARG A 335 -39.62 -5.50 21.58
N ASN A 336 -40.01 -4.59 22.46
CA ASN A 336 -40.92 -4.87 23.55
C ASN A 336 -42.33 -4.42 23.16
N ARG A 337 -43.20 -5.39 22.81
CA ARG A 337 -44.60 -5.12 22.44
C ARG A 337 -45.45 -4.54 23.58
N ARG A 338 -45.11 -4.82 24.85
CA ARG A 338 -45.85 -4.28 26.00
C ARG A 338 -45.61 -2.78 26.16
N ASP A 339 -44.39 -2.34 25.90
CA ASP A 339 -43.97 -0.96 26.09
C ASP A 339 -44.02 -0.13 24.79
N GLY A 340 -44.34 -0.75 23.64
CA GLY A 340 -44.36 -0.10 22.33
C GLY A 340 -43.00 0.49 21.92
N ARG A 341 -41.90 -0.20 22.23
CA ARG A 341 -40.54 0.33 22.02
C ARG A 341 -39.53 -0.71 21.57
N TYR A 342 -38.51 -0.26 20.86
CA TYR A 342 -37.25 -0.95 20.66
C TYR A 342 -36.21 -0.48 21.69
N SER A 343 -35.41 -1.41 22.19
CA SER A 343 -34.30 -1.10 23.09
C SER A 343 -33.09 -1.99 22.78
N ALA A 344 -31.90 -1.40 22.77
CA ALA A 344 -30.66 -2.16 22.69
C ALA A 344 -30.46 -2.99 23.98
N ARG A 345 -30.14 -4.28 23.84
CA ARG A 345 -29.92 -5.21 24.95
C ARG A 345 -28.48 -5.70 25.06
N ILE A 346 -27.77 -5.67 23.94
CA ILE A 346 -26.38 -6.12 23.83
C ILE A 346 -25.62 -5.02 23.10
N GLY A 347 -24.42 -4.71 23.57
CA GLY A 347 -23.52 -3.74 22.97
C GLY A 347 -22.08 -4.26 22.98
N LEU A 348 -21.44 -4.25 21.82
CA LEU A 348 -20.03 -4.60 21.59
C LEU A 348 -19.29 -3.39 21.03
N GLY A 349 -18.00 -3.28 21.34
CA GLY A 349 -17.16 -2.13 20.98
C GLY A 349 -16.89 -1.19 22.16
N GLU A 350 -15.94 -0.28 21.96
CA GLU A 350 -15.55 0.70 22.98
C GLU A 350 -16.73 1.63 23.33
N GLY A 351 -16.97 1.84 24.62
CA GLY A 351 -18.09 2.67 25.11
C GLY A 351 -19.51 2.11 24.90
N ALA A 352 -19.69 1.05 24.11
CA ALA A 352 -21.01 0.56 23.70
C ALA A 352 -21.95 0.22 24.88
N LYS A 353 -21.44 -0.42 25.93
CA LYS A 353 -22.26 -0.78 27.12
C LYS A 353 -22.85 0.45 27.83
N ALA A 354 -22.11 1.56 27.87
CA ALA A 354 -22.57 2.79 28.51
C ALA A 354 -23.68 3.49 27.70
N MET A 355 -23.78 3.19 26.40
CA MET A 355 -24.78 3.77 25.50
C MET A 355 -26.14 3.08 25.56
N LEU A 356 -26.19 1.81 26.01
CA LEU A 356 -27.40 0.98 26.00
C LEU A 356 -28.65 1.67 26.58
N PRO A 357 -28.61 2.37 27.73
CA PRO A 357 -29.80 3.02 28.29
C PRO A 357 -30.39 4.13 27.41
N ARG A 358 -29.57 4.73 26.54
CA ARG A 358 -29.97 5.82 25.63
C ARG A 358 -30.44 5.31 24.26
N LEU A 359 -30.14 4.06 23.93
CA LEU A 359 -30.50 3.42 22.66
C LEU A 359 -31.90 2.79 22.73
N THR A 360 -32.91 3.64 22.83
CA THR A 360 -34.32 3.23 22.83
C THR A 360 -35.19 4.20 22.03
N PHE A 361 -36.18 3.66 21.30
CA PHE A 361 -37.11 4.44 20.48
C PHE A 361 -38.48 3.75 20.37
N GLY A 362 -39.52 4.50 20.01
CA GLY A 362 -40.88 3.97 19.84
C GLY A 362 -41.02 3.03 18.64
N ASP A 363 -41.93 2.06 18.72
CA ASP A 363 -42.20 1.13 17.62
C ASP A 363 -43.24 1.62 16.60
N ALA A 364 -43.76 2.84 16.79
CA ALA A 364 -44.61 3.52 15.82
C ALA A 364 -43.82 3.85 14.54
N PHE A 365 -44.42 3.55 13.39
CA PHE A 365 -43.80 3.73 12.08
C PHE A 365 -43.32 5.17 11.86
N GLN A 366 -42.08 5.29 11.38
CA GLN A 366 -41.49 6.55 10.92
C GLN A 366 -40.91 6.35 9.52
N SER A 367 -40.92 7.40 8.70
CA SER A 367 -40.33 7.36 7.36
C SER A 367 -38.80 7.51 7.42
N ASP A 368 -38.13 6.55 8.04
CA ASP A 368 -36.67 6.51 8.21
C ASP A 368 -36.06 5.18 7.71
N VAL A 369 -34.73 5.13 7.63
CA VAL A 369 -34.00 3.96 7.13
C VAL A 369 -34.13 2.71 8.02
N PHE A 370 -34.42 2.87 9.32
CA PHE A 370 -34.58 1.75 10.24
C PHE A 370 -35.92 1.08 10.03
N PHE A 371 -37.01 1.84 9.95
CA PHE A 371 -38.32 1.30 9.61
C PHE A 371 -38.40 0.79 8.18
N ALA A 372 -37.61 1.35 7.25
CA ALA A 372 -37.47 0.78 5.92
C ALA A 372 -36.81 -0.62 5.94
N ALA A 373 -35.77 -0.83 6.75
CA ALA A 373 -35.14 -2.15 6.93
C ALA A 373 -36.11 -3.14 7.58
N LEU A 374 -36.77 -2.74 8.67
CA LEU A 374 -37.72 -3.58 9.39
C LEU A 374 -38.94 -3.95 8.53
N GLY A 375 -39.44 -3.03 7.71
CA GLY A 375 -40.60 -3.27 6.86
C GLY A 375 -40.32 -4.10 5.59
N SER A 376 -39.09 -4.05 5.08
CA SER A 376 -38.68 -4.81 3.90
C SER A 376 -38.07 -6.18 4.22
N ASP A 377 -37.74 -6.44 5.49
CA ASP A 377 -37.05 -7.65 5.96
C ASP A 377 -35.73 -7.96 5.19
N HIS A 378 -35.06 -6.90 4.72
CA HIS A 378 -33.80 -6.99 4.02
C HIS A 378 -32.68 -6.28 4.79
N VAL A 379 -31.48 -6.86 4.71
CA VAL A 379 -30.26 -6.21 5.23
C VAL A 379 -30.04 -4.91 4.47
N ILE A 380 -29.99 -3.79 5.18
CA ILE A 380 -29.70 -2.48 4.60
C ILE A 380 -28.30 -2.06 5.00
N PHE A 381 -27.48 -1.72 4.02
CA PHE A 381 -26.16 -1.11 4.20
C PHE A 381 -26.21 0.36 3.80
N ILE A 382 -25.71 1.23 4.68
CA ILE A 382 -25.55 2.66 4.43
C ILE A 382 -24.05 2.96 4.35
N GLU A 383 -23.58 3.22 3.14
CA GLU A 383 -22.17 3.52 2.85
C GLU A 383 -21.71 4.86 3.43
N ASN A 384 -22.61 5.85 3.51
CA ASN A 384 -22.28 7.15 4.08
C ASN A 384 -23.52 7.80 4.73
N ALA A 385 -23.55 7.77 6.06
CA ALA A 385 -24.59 8.39 6.87
C ALA A 385 -24.64 9.92 6.75
N ARG A 386 -23.55 10.55 6.29
CA ARG A 386 -23.43 12.01 6.09
C ARG A 386 -23.87 12.48 4.71
N ASP A 387 -24.14 11.56 3.76
CA ASP A 387 -24.71 11.96 2.47
C ASP A 387 -26.07 12.65 2.72
N PRO A 388 -26.28 13.88 2.20
CA PRO A 388 -27.52 14.64 2.39
C PRO A 388 -28.80 13.85 2.12
N LYS A 389 -28.79 12.91 1.16
CA LYS A 389 -29.95 12.06 0.84
C LYS A 389 -30.34 11.11 1.97
N PHE A 390 -29.35 10.59 2.71
CA PHE A 390 -29.55 9.65 3.80
C PHE A 390 -29.61 10.36 5.16
N ALA A 391 -28.81 11.39 5.37
CA ALA A 391 -28.78 12.17 6.60
C ALA A 391 -30.17 12.76 6.98
N ALA A 392 -30.96 13.14 5.97
CA ALA A 392 -32.34 13.60 6.15
C ALA A 392 -33.28 12.50 6.68
N LYS A 393 -32.99 11.22 6.38
CA LYS A 393 -33.78 10.04 6.74
C LYS A 393 -33.26 9.29 7.97
N LEU A 394 -32.30 9.85 8.71
CA LEU A 394 -31.79 9.29 9.96
C LEU A 394 -32.61 9.81 11.15
N PRO A 395 -33.04 8.93 12.08
CA PRO A 395 -33.88 9.31 13.20
C PRO A 395 -33.09 10.08 14.27
N GLY A 396 -33.79 10.90 15.05
CA GLY A 396 -33.17 11.77 16.06
C GLY A 396 -32.39 11.02 17.14
N TRP A 397 -32.87 9.83 17.55
CA TRP A 397 -32.18 8.99 18.54
C TRP A 397 -30.80 8.56 18.02
N TRP A 398 -30.70 8.21 16.73
CA TRP A 398 -29.44 7.83 16.09
C TRP A 398 -28.50 9.03 16.02
N LYS A 399 -28.99 10.18 15.54
CA LYS A 399 -28.21 11.43 15.48
C LYS A 399 -27.67 11.89 16.83
N GLY A 400 -28.41 11.64 17.91
CA GLY A 400 -28.00 12.02 19.26
C GLY A 400 -27.11 11.01 20.00
N THR A 401 -26.86 9.83 19.42
CA THR A 401 -26.10 8.76 20.10
C THR A 401 -25.05 8.08 19.22
N LEU A 402 -25.37 7.76 17.96
CA LEU A 402 -24.54 6.96 17.05
C LEU A 402 -23.94 7.77 15.89
N ALA A 403 -24.01 9.10 15.95
CA ALA A 403 -23.59 9.99 14.85
C ALA A 403 -22.09 9.95 14.50
N GLU A 404 -21.26 9.36 15.36
CA GLU A 404 -19.86 9.07 15.07
C GLU A 404 -19.70 7.98 14.00
N GLY A 405 -20.70 7.10 13.83
CA GLY A 405 -20.72 6.10 12.78
C GLY A 405 -20.84 6.76 11.40
N ARG A 406 -19.84 6.56 10.54
CA ARG A 406 -19.83 7.07 9.16
C ARG A 406 -20.61 6.17 8.22
N CYS A 407 -20.48 4.85 8.39
CA CYS A 407 -21.21 3.84 7.63
C CYS A 407 -21.74 2.79 8.60
N PHE A 408 -22.86 2.15 8.25
CA PHE A 408 -23.50 1.17 9.13
C PHE A 408 -24.38 0.18 8.38
N VAL A 409 -24.67 -0.95 9.03
CA VAL A 409 -25.57 -1.99 8.53
C VAL A 409 -26.71 -2.22 9.51
N ILE A 410 -27.90 -2.47 8.98
CA ILE A 410 -29.10 -2.87 9.72
C ILE A 410 -29.50 -4.26 9.24
N ILE A 411 -29.54 -5.22 10.16
CA ILE A 411 -29.94 -6.60 9.90
C ILE A 411 -31.28 -6.82 10.60
N PRO A 412 -32.43 -6.70 9.90
CA PRO A 412 -33.74 -6.84 10.51
C PRO A 412 -33.96 -8.28 10.99
N LEU A 413 -34.68 -8.44 12.10
CA LEU A 413 -35.12 -9.73 12.60
C LEU A 413 -36.65 -9.72 12.60
N CYS A 414 -37.26 -10.38 11.61
CA CYS A 414 -38.71 -10.45 11.45
C CYS A 414 -39.18 -11.92 11.54
N THR A 415 -40.24 -12.16 12.32
CA THR A 415 -40.89 -13.47 12.42
C THR A 415 -42.28 -13.38 11.81
N HIS A 416 -42.64 -14.28 10.91
CA HIS A 416 -43.95 -14.26 10.23
C HIS A 416 -44.34 -12.88 9.63
N GLY A 417 -43.36 -12.12 9.12
CA GLY A 417 -43.56 -10.77 8.58
C GLY A 417 -43.63 -9.65 9.63
N GLU A 418 -43.54 -9.97 10.92
CA GLU A 418 -43.55 -9.01 12.02
C GLU A 418 -42.13 -8.75 12.56
N PRO A 419 -41.68 -7.48 12.63
CA PRO A 419 -40.42 -7.13 13.25
C PRO A 419 -40.38 -7.45 14.75
N VAL A 420 -39.40 -8.25 15.17
CA VAL A 420 -39.12 -8.58 16.58
C VAL A 420 -37.85 -7.91 17.11
N GLY A 421 -36.99 -7.43 16.21
CA GLY A 421 -35.73 -6.77 16.57
C GLY A 421 -34.89 -6.48 15.34
N PHE A 422 -33.66 -6.07 15.56
CA PHE A 422 -32.63 -5.95 14.52
C PHE A 422 -31.24 -5.95 15.14
N LEU A 423 -30.24 -6.31 14.35
CA LEU A 423 -28.83 -6.06 14.68
C LEU A 423 -28.36 -4.81 13.96
N TYR A 424 -27.50 -4.06 14.61
CA TYR A 424 -26.85 -2.87 14.08
C TYR A 424 -25.35 -3.01 14.25
N GLY A 425 -24.59 -2.58 13.24
CA GLY A 425 -23.14 -2.43 13.33
C GLY A 425 -22.68 -1.21 12.56
N ASP A 426 -21.72 -0.46 13.11
CA ASP A 426 -21.14 0.71 12.46
C ASP A 426 -19.62 0.68 12.37
N TRP A 427 -19.11 1.50 11.45
CA TRP A 427 -17.71 1.87 11.36
C TRP A 427 -17.59 3.39 11.41
N ASP A 428 -16.63 3.86 12.19
CA ASP A 428 -16.30 5.28 12.34
C ASP A 428 -15.32 5.76 11.26
N GLU A 429 -14.70 6.93 11.47
CA GLU A 429 -13.74 7.53 10.54
C GLU A 429 -12.40 6.78 10.44
N SER A 430 -12.11 5.84 11.34
CA SER A 430 -10.89 5.03 11.28
C SER A 430 -10.91 4.02 10.13
N PHE A 431 -12.10 3.74 9.56
CA PHE A 431 -12.25 2.85 8.42
C PHE A 431 -12.36 3.64 7.10
N PRO A 432 -11.57 3.27 6.08
CA PRO A 432 -11.77 3.82 4.74
C PRO A 432 -13.06 3.26 4.12
N SER A 433 -13.51 3.79 2.98
CA SER A 433 -14.83 3.47 2.39
C SER A 433 -15.15 1.96 2.40
N VAL A 434 -16.20 1.59 3.15
CA VAL A 434 -16.65 0.22 3.37
C VAL A 434 -17.64 -0.17 2.27
N PHE A 435 -17.47 -1.36 1.67
CA PHE A 435 -18.40 -1.91 0.68
C PHE A 435 -18.69 -3.37 1.04
N LEU A 436 -19.95 -3.71 1.30
CA LEU A 436 -20.31 -5.11 1.50
C LEU A 436 -20.42 -5.85 0.15
N ASN A 437 -19.67 -6.93 0.00
CA ASN A 437 -19.70 -7.78 -1.18
C ASN A 437 -20.84 -8.81 -1.09
N GLN A 438 -21.10 -9.52 -2.19
CA GLN A 438 -22.21 -10.49 -2.26
C GLN A 438 -22.09 -11.64 -1.25
N ALA A 439 -20.87 -12.10 -0.95
CA ALA A 439 -20.64 -13.18 0.01
C ALA A 439 -20.92 -12.71 1.45
N GLU A 440 -20.49 -11.50 1.81
CA GLU A 440 -20.80 -10.88 3.11
C GLU A 440 -22.32 -10.72 3.27
N PHE A 441 -23.03 -10.23 2.24
CA PHE A 441 -24.49 -10.15 2.26
C PHE A 441 -25.16 -11.53 2.40
N ALA A 442 -24.64 -12.57 1.75
CA ALA A 442 -25.17 -13.92 1.88
C ALA A 442 -25.01 -14.44 3.32
N LEU A 443 -23.83 -14.28 3.92
CA LEU A 443 -23.54 -14.69 5.28
C LEU A 443 -24.37 -13.92 6.32
N LEU A 444 -24.56 -12.61 6.14
CA LEU A 444 -25.43 -11.80 7.00
C LEU A 444 -26.90 -12.25 6.92
N ASN A 445 -27.39 -12.59 5.73
CA ASN A 445 -28.74 -13.12 5.57
C ASN A 445 -28.90 -14.50 6.19
N GLU A 446 -27.87 -15.33 6.16
CA GLU A 446 -27.91 -16.64 6.77
C GLU A 446 -27.87 -16.56 8.30
N LEU A 447 -26.98 -15.74 8.84
CA LEU A 447 -26.93 -15.39 10.26
C LEU A 447 -28.28 -14.88 10.76
N ARG A 448 -28.91 -13.97 10.00
CA ARG A 448 -30.29 -13.50 10.24
C ARG A 448 -31.29 -14.66 10.29
N ALA A 449 -31.26 -15.55 9.31
CA ALA A 449 -32.17 -16.69 9.23
C ALA A 449 -32.04 -17.64 10.43
N LEU A 450 -30.81 -17.87 10.93
CA LEU A 450 -30.56 -18.70 12.11
C LEU A 450 -31.11 -18.09 13.40
N VAL A 451 -30.99 -16.77 13.56
CA VAL A 451 -31.59 -16.05 14.70
C VAL A 451 -33.11 -16.16 14.64
N VAL A 452 -33.72 -15.80 13.50
CA VAL A 452 -35.18 -15.84 13.30
C VAL A 452 -35.72 -17.27 13.49
N GLY A 453 -35.11 -18.27 12.88
CA GLY A 453 -35.55 -19.67 13.00
C GLY A 453 -35.46 -20.23 14.42
N THR A 454 -34.58 -19.68 15.28
CA THR A 454 -34.52 -20.02 16.70
C THR A 454 -35.65 -19.35 17.50
N VAL A 455 -36.03 -18.13 17.14
CA VAL A 455 -37.19 -17.43 17.72
C VAL A 455 -38.49 -18.17 17.36
N ASP A 456 -38.66 -18.54 16.09
CA ASP A 456 -39.87 -19.21 15.58
C ASP A 456 -40.09 -20.58 16.23
N ARG A 457 -39.03 -21.39 16.34
CA ARG A 457 -39.10 -22.71 17.01
C ARG A 457 -39.52 -22.59 18.46
N ARG A 458 -39.05 -21.56 19.16
CA ARG A 458 -39.43 -21.32 20.56
C ARG A 458 -40.89 -20.87 20.68
N GLN A 459 -41.35 -19.97 19.82
CA GLN A 459 -42.76 -19.55 19.78
C GLN A 459 -43.69 -20.74 19.46
N ALA A 460 -43.30 -21.63 18.55
CA ALA A 460 -44.05 -22.84 18.22
C ALA A 460 -44.13 -23.82 19.41
N ALA A 461 -43.02 -24.03 20.13
CA ALA A 461 -42.99 -24.87 21.32
C ALA A 461 -43.87 -24.31 22.45
N GLU A 462 -43.82 -22.99 22.69
CA GLU A 462 -44.66 -22.31 23.69
C GLU A 462 -46.16 -22.39 23.31
N THR A 463 -46.49 -22.26 22.02
CA THR A 463 -47.88 -22.39 21.53
C THR A 463 -48.41 -23.82 21.64
N ALA A 464 -47.56 -24.83 21.40
CA ALA A 464 -47.92 -26.24 21.56
C ALA A 464 -48.17 -26.61 23.03
N GLN A 465 -47.36 -26.06 23.95
CA GLN A 465 -47.47 -26.31 25.39
C GLN A 465 -48.68 -25.64 26.05
N VAL A 466 -49.23 -24.57 25.44
CA VAL A 466 -50.48 -23.92 25.88
C VAL A 466 -51.74 -24.64 25.34
N ARG A 467 -51.59 -25.47 24.30
CA ARG A 467 -52.69 -26.24 23.69
C ARG A 467 -52.80 -27.68 24.21
N SER A 468 -51.76 -28.20 24.86
CA SER A 468 -51.77 -29.44 25.65
C SER A 468 -52.23 -29.17 27.07
#